data_AF-A0A2W7BEN4-F1
#
_entry.id   AF-A0A2W7BEN4-F1
#
_cell.length_a   1.000
_cell.length_b   1.000
_cell.length_c   1.000
_cell.angle_alpha   90.00
_cell.angle_beta   90.00
_cell.angle_gamma   90.00
#
_symmetry.space_group_name_H-M   'P 1'
#
loop_
_entity.id
_entity.type
_entity.pdbx_description
1 polymer ?
#
loop_
_entity_poly.entity_id
_entity_poly.type
_entity_poly.pdbx_seq_one_letter_code
_entity_poly.pdbx_strand_id
1 'polypeptide(L)'
;MSLVRAASQQAQLVHNAEVQAVQTEEVSADELWSFVAKKQKQCLPGELEVGACWIGMSLADSSGLILAARVGKHTDDLIEALVVSSEGKTTCK
;
A
#
# COMPACT_ATOMS: atom_id res chain seq x y z
N MET A 1 -8.56 -15.23 -7.75
CA MET A 1 -8.29 -13.95 -7.06
C MET A 1 -8.81 -14.07 -5.62
N SER A 2 -7.98 -13.78 -4.61
CA SER A 2 -8.43 -13.78 -3.20
C SER A 2 -9.41 -12.63 -2.95
N LEU A 3 -10.55 -12.91 -2.28
CA LEU A 3 -11.53 -11.89 -1.93
C LEU A 3 -10.90 -10.78 -1.05
N VAL A 4 -10.00 -11.17 -0.14
CA VAL A 4 -9.26 -10.22 0.71
C VAL A 4 -8.45 -9.26 -0.14
N ARG A 5 -7.72 -9.77 -1.14
CA ARG A 5 -6.89 -8.92 -2.00
C ARG A 5 -7.74 -7.97 -2.85
N ALA A 6 -8.84 -8.46 -3.42
CA ALA A 6 -9.76 -7.64 -4.19
C ALA A 6 -10.35 -6.51 -3.33
N ALA A 7 -10.77 -6.83 -2.10
CA ALA A 7 -11.26 -5.84 -1.15
C ALA A 7 -10.18 -4.80 -0.80
N SER A 8 -8.94 -5.24 -0.54
CA SER A 8 -7.82 -4.33 -0.25
C SER A 8 -7.49 -3.40 -1.42
N GLN A 9 -7.48 -3.91 -2.66
CA GLN A 9 -7.25 -3.08 -3.86
C GLN A 9 -8.37 -2.05 -4.05
N GLN A 10 -9.63 -2.43 -3.82
CA GLN A 10 -10.74 -1.49 -3.92
C GLN A 10 -10.68 -0.42 -2.83
N ALA A 11 -10.45 -0.82 -1.57
CA ALA A 11 -10.32 0.10 -0.45
C ALA A 11 -9.17 1.10 -0.68
N GLN A 12 -8.04 0.63 -1.21
CA GLN A 12 -6.91 1.48 -1.61
C GLN A 12 -7.32 2.55 -2.62
N LEU A 13 -8.06 2.19 -3.68
CA LEU A 13 -8.45 3.13 -4.73
C LEU A 13 -9.36 4.23 -4.18
N VAL A 14 -10.38 3.84 -3.40
CA VAL A 14 -11.29 4.79 -2.74
C VAL A 14 -10.52 5.69 -1.79
N HIS A 15 -9.73 5.10 -0.90
CA HIS A 15 -8.92 5.84 0.07
C HIS A 15 -8.01 6.88 -0.63
N ASN A 16 -7.27 6.47 -1.66
CA ASN A 16 -6.33 7.36 -2.32
C ASN A 16 -7.01 8.48 -3.11
N ALA A 17 -8.26 8.31 -3.52
CA ALA A 17 -9.05 9.36 -4.15
C ALA A 17 -9.56 10.39 -3.14
N GLU A 18 -10.07 9.92 -1.99
CA GLU A 18 -10.73 10.76 -0.98
C GLU A 18 -9.74 11.53 -0.09
N VAL A 19 -8.57 10.94 0.22
CA VAL A 19 -7.57 11.61 1.07
C VAL A 19 -6.82 12.67 0.28
N GLN A 20 -7.11 13.93 0.58
CA GLN A 20 -6.55 15.12 -0.08
C GLN A 20 -6.27 16.23 0.94
N ALA A 21 -5.34 17.13 0.61
CA ALA A 21 -5.07 18.35 1.36
C ALA A 21 -4.82 18.15 2.88
N VAL A 22 -4.05 17.12 3.23
CA VAL A 22 -3.69 16.81 4.61
C VAL A 22 -2.56 17.72 5.09
N GLN A 23 -2.79 18.41 6.21
CA GLN A 23 -1.77 19.19 6.90
C GLN A 23 -0.88 18.26 7.72
N THR A 24 0.40 18.21 7.38
CA THR A 24 1.42 17.53 8.18
C THR A 24 2.79 18.14 7.87
N GLU A 25 3.72 17.98 8.80
CA GLU A 25 5.08 18.52 8.69
C GLU A 25 6.04 17.52 8.04
N GLU A 26 5.75 16.23 8.18
CA GLU A 26 6.58 15.13 7.69
C GLU A 26 5.70 13.95 7.23
N VAL A 27 6.22 13.19 6.25
CA VAL A 27 5.64 11.92 5.82
C VAL A 27 6.58 10.80 6.20
N SER A 28 6.07 9.85 6.97
CA SER A 28 6.75 8.58 7.22
C SER A 28 6.21 7.50 6.28
N ALA A 29 7.01 6.45 6.05
CA ALA A 29 6.61 5.30 5.24
C ALA A 29 6.75 4.03 6.07
N ASP A 30 5.80 3.11 5.92
CA ASP A 30 5.80 1.81 6.59
C ASP A 30 5.20 0.74 5.67
N GLU A 31 5.40 -0.53 6.04
CA GLU A 31 4.93 -1.68 5.28
C GLU A 31 4.24 -2.70 6.18
N LEU A 32 3.07 -3.18 5.75
CA LEU A 32 2.46 -4.38 6.30
C LEU A 32 2.67 -5.56 5.36
N TRP A 33 3.02 -6.69 5.97
CA TRP A 33 3.23 -7.95 5.27
C TRP A 33 2.25 -9.02 5.75
N SER A 34 1.63 -9.73 4.79
CA SER A 34 0.70 -10.81 5.07
C SER A 34 0.82 -11.96 4.07
N PHE A 35 0.17 -13.08 4.39
CA PHE A 35 0.07 -14.24 3.51
C PHE A 35 -1.35 -14.41 2.99
N VAL A 36 -1.47 -14.59 1.69
CA VAL A 36 -2.71 -15.01 1.03
C VAL A 36 -2.67 -16.51 0.84
N ALA A 37 -3.53 -17.21 1.59
CA ALA A 37 -3.72 -18.66 1.60
C ALA A 37 -2.53 -19.51 2.10
N LYS A 38 -1.30 -19.22 1.69
CA LYS A 38 -0.09 -19.98 2.06
C LYS A 38 1.16 -19.11 2.09
N LYS A 39 2.26 -19.66 2.63
CA LYS A 39 3.55 -18.95 2.64
C LYS A 39 4.14 -18.88 1.23
N GLN A 40 4.89 -17.82 0.92
CA GLN A 40 5.51 -17.63 -0.40
C GLN A 40 6.37 -18.81 -0.85
N LYS A 41 7.12 -19.43 0.08
CA LYS A 41 7.96 -20.62 -0.21
C LYS A 41 7.19 -21.88 -0.64
N GLN A 42 5.87 -21.89 -0.47
CA GLN A 42 4.96 -22.99 -0.85
C GLN A 42 4.20 -22.68 -2.14
N CYS A 43 4.50 -21.54 -2.78
CA CYS A 43 3.90 -21.16 -4.05
C CYS A 43 4.71 -21.76 -5.19
N LEU A 44 4.00 -22.29 -6.18
CA LEU A 44 4.55 -22.71 -7.46
C LEU A 44 4.83 -21.47 -8.32
N PRO A 45 5.74 -21.53 -9.30
CA PRO A 45 6.10 -20.38 -10.15
C PRO A 45 4.93 -19.70 -10.86
N GLY A 46 3.85 -20.43 -11.16
CA GLY A 46 2.64 -19.88 -11.81
C GLY A 46 1.60 -19.28 -10.84
N GLU A 47 1.82 -19.38 -9.53
CA GLU A 47 0.86 -18.94 -8.52
C GLU A 47 1.12 -17.48 -8.12
N LEU A 48 0.82 -16.56 -9.03
CA LEU A 48 1.03 -15.12 -8.83
C LEU A 48 0.10 -14.52 -7.77
N GLU A 49 -1.05 -15.18 -7.53
CA GLU A 49 -2.17 -14.62 -6.78
C GLU A 49 -2.25 -15.06 -5.31
N VAL A 50 -1.29 -15.87 -4.86
CA VAL A 50 -1.18 -16.40 -3.49
C VAL A 50 0.25 -16.24 -3.00
N GLY A 51 0.48 -16.51 -1.72
CA GLY A 51 1.79 -16.31 -1.10
C GLY A 51 1.89 -14.98 -0.38
N ALA A 52 3.04 -14.33 -0.46
CA ALA A 52 3.27 -13.06 0.19
C ALA A 52 2.55 -11.91 -0.53
N CYS A 53 1.93 -11.04 0.28
CA CYS A 53 1.29 -9.79 -0.13
C CYS A 53 1.79 -8.69 0.81
N TRP A 54 2.13 -7.55 0.22
CA TRP A 54 2.59 -6.36 0.93
C TRP A 54 1.59 -5.23 0.74
N ILE A 55 1.55 -4.36 1.74
CA ILE A 55 0.87 -3.07 1.68
C ILE A 55 1.91 -2.03 2.07
N GLY A 56 2.37 -1.24 1.11
CA GLY A 56 3.16 -0.05 1.39
C GLY A 56 2.23 1.10 1.77
N MET A 57 2.61 1.89 2.76
CA MET A 57 1.81 2.98 3.30
C MET A 57 2.66 4.23 3.52
N SER A 58 2.13 5.39 3.12
CA SER A 58 2.65 6.69 3.52
C SER A 58 1.74 7.29 4.58
N LEU A 59 2.32 7.85 5.62
CA LEU A 59 1.64 8.28 6.83
C LEU A 59 1.97 9.75 7.10
N ALA A 60 0.98 10.53 7.53
CA ALA A 60 1.21 11.85 8.12
C ALA A 60 1.80 11.64 9.51
N ASP A 61 3.05 12.06 9.73
CA ASP A 61 3.81 11.68 10.93
C ASP A 61 3.13 12.15 12.23
N SER A 62 2.56 13.34 12.20
CA SER A 62 1.88 13.96 13.35
C SER A 62 0.61 13.26 13.81
N SER A 63 -0.04 12.45 12.96
CA SER A 63 -1.37 11.89 13.24
C SER A 63 -1.51 10.39 12.97
N GLY A 64 -0.55 9.79 12.25
CA GLY A 64 -0.67 8.43 11.73
C GLY A 64 -1.75 8.28 10.66
N LEU A 65 -2.31 9.37 10.13
CA LEU A 65 -3.26 9.31 9.03
C LEU A 65 -2.57 8.73 7.79
N ILE A 66 -3.19 7.71 7.21
CA ILE A 66 -2.72 7.12 5.95
C ILE A 66 -2.97 8.13 4.84
N LEU A 67 -1.89 8.60 4.22
CA LEU A 67 -1.93 9.49 3.06
C LEU A 67 -2.16 8.68 1.78
N ALA A 68 -1.41 7.59 1.64
CA ALA A 68 -1.57 6.66 0.53
C ALA A 68 -1.27 5.24 0.97
N ALA A 69 -1.90 4.29 0.29
CA ALA A 69 -1.54 2.88 0.38
C ALA A 69 -1.35 2.27 -1.01
N ARG A 70 -0.55 1.21 -1.08
CA ARG A 70 -0.36 0.36 -2.27
C ARG A 70 -0.26 -1.11 -1.89
N VAL A 71 -1.16 -1.93 -2.43
CA VAL A 71 -1.22 -3.39 -2.23
C VAL A 71 -0.53 -4.08 -3.41
N GLY A 72 0.44 -4.95 -3.14
CA GLY A 72 1.11 -5.71 -4.19
C GLY A 72 2.23 -6.61 -3.70
N LYS A 73 3.17 -6.92 -4.60
CA LYS A 73 4.41 -7.62 -4.27
C LYS A 73 5.44 -6.59 -3.79
N HIS A 74 6.31 -6.97 -2.87
CA HIS A 74 7.43 -6.11 -2.46
C HIS A 74 8.49 -6.08 -3.56
N THR A 75 8.37 -5.04 -4.37
CA THR A 75 9.15 -4.75 -5.57
C THR A 75 9.33 -3.25 -5.67
N ASP A 76 10.39 -2.78 -6.32
CA ASP A 76 10.65 -1.35 -6.49
C ASP A 76 9.45 -0.62 -7.14
N ASP A 77 8.80 -1.25 -8.13
CA ASP A 77 7.57 -0.73 -8.76
C ASP A 77 6.43 -0.43 -7.76
N LEU A 78 6.33 -1.21 -6.67
CA LEU A 78 5.31 -0.98 -5.63
C LEU A 78 5.65 0.29 -4.84
N ILE A 79 6.94 0.47 -4.52
CA ILE A 79 7.45 1.60 -3.75
C ILE A 79 7.36 2.88 -4.59
N GLU A 80 7.74 2.83 -5.86
CA GLU A 80 7.56 3.94 -6.80
C GLU A 80 6.08 4.31 -6.92
N ALA A 81 5.20 3.32 -7.08
CA ALA A 81 3.76 3.57 -7.12
C ALA A 81 3.21 4.16 -5.82
N LEU A 82 3.83 3.87 -4.66
CA LEU A 82 3.45 4.47 -3.38
C LEU A 82 3.87 5.93 -3.33
N VAL A 83 5.10 6.26 -3.72
CA VAL A 83 5.61 7.65 -3.79
C VAL A 83 4.68 8.51 -4.63
N VAL A 84 4.40 8.08 -5.88
CA VAL A 84 3.50 8.80 -6.81
C VAL A 84 2.09 8.98 -6.23
N SER A 85 1.64 8.08 -5.36
CA SER A 85 0.30 8.17 -4.76
C SER A 85 0.19 9.16 -3.61
N SER A 86 1.34 9.51 -3.02
CA SER A 86 1.44 10.43 -1.90
C SER A 86 1.66 11.86 -2.37
N GLU A 87 2.11 12.04 -3.62
CA GLU A 87 2.28 13.35 -4.25
C GLU A 87 0.98 14.16 -4.25
N GLY A 88 1.09 15.45 -3.88
CA GLY A 88 -0.01 16.41 -3.91
C GLY A 88 -1.03 16.27 -2.77
N LYS A 89 -0.95 15.22 -1.95
CA LYS A 89 -1.85 15.05 -0.79
C LYS A 89 -1.51 15.93 0.39
N THR A 90 -0.28 16.41 0.44
CA THR A 90 0.24 17.31 1.47
C THR A 90 1.23 18.30 0.87
N THR A 91 1.60 19.32 1.63
CA THR A 91 2.52 20.39 1.22
C THR A 91 3.95 20.20 1.69
N CYS A 92 4.22 19.21 2.55
CA CYS A 92 5.59 18.91 2.97
C CYS A 92 6.39 18.32 1.79
N LYS A 93 7.72 18.56 1.83
CA LYS A 93 8.67 18.21 0.77
C LYS A 93 9.68 17.21 1.28
#